data_AF-A0A7L4MWH1-F1
#
_entry.id   AF-A0A7L4MWH1-F1
#
_cell.length_a   1.000
_cell.length_b   1.000
_cell.length_c   1.000
_cell.angle_alpha   90.00
_cell.angle_beta   90.00
_cell.angle_gamma   90.00
#
_symmetry.space_group_name_H-M   'P 1'
#
loop_
_entity.id
_entity.type
_entity.pdbx_description
1 polymer ?
#
loop_
_entity_poly.entity_id
_entity_poly.type
_entity_poly.pdbx_seq_one_letter_code
_entity_poly.pdbx_strand_id
1 'polypeptide(L)'
;FCQPGGWQLSKERKQPTFFVVVLTDIDSERHYCSCLTFYEAEINLQGTKEIEGEEESGLIPPAEVFAPKSLVLVSRLDYPEIFRACLGLIYTVYVDSLNVSLETLIANLCSCLVPASGGSQ
;
A
#
# COMPACT_ATOMS: atom_id res chain seq x y z
N PHE A 1 -8.81 -9.53 6.05
CA PHE A 1 -8.60 -8.28 6.80
C PHE A 1 -8.09 -7.15 5.91
N CYS A 2 -7.02 -7.35 5.15
CA CYS A 2 -6.38 -6.28 4.37
C CYS A 2 -7.16 -5.82 3.13
N GLN A 3 -8.21 -6.55 2.72
CA GLN A 3 -9.09 -6.18 1.62
C GLN A 3 -10.53 -6.64 1.93
N PRO A 4 -11.32 -5.86 2.68
CA PRO A 4 -12.66 -6.26 3.09
C PRO A 4 -13.64 -6.39 1.92
N GLY A 5 -13.39 -5.69 0.80
CA GLY A 5 -14.16 -5.81 -0.43
C GLY A 5 -13.81 -7.03 -1.30
N GLY A 6 -12.85 -7.86 -0.87
CA GLY A 6 -12.34 -9.00 -1.63
C GLY A 6 -11.34 -8.64 -2.73
N TRP A 7 -10.71 -9.67 -3.31
CA TRP A 7 -9.60 -9.53 -4.28
C TRP A 7 -10.06 -9.56 -5.74
N GLN A 8 -11.30 -9.14 -6.00
CA GLN A 8 -11.85 -9.14 -7.36
C GLN A 8 -11.26 -7.99 -8.18
N LEU A 9 -10.97 -8.25 -9.46
CA LEU A 9 -10.54 -7.21 -10.39
C LEU A 9 -11.67 -6.17 -10.58
N SER A 10 -11.28 -4.90 -10.69
CA SER A 10 -12.21 -3.79 -10.97
C SER A 10 -12.03 -3.30 -12.40
N LYS A 11 -13.12 -3.00 -13.08
CA LYS A 11 -13.09 -2.27 -14.37
C LYS A 11 -13.01 -0.75 -14.18
N GLU A 12 -13.27 -0.28 -12.97
CA GLU A 12 -13.26 1.13 -12.61
C GLU A 12 -12.05 1.45 -11.73
N ARG A 13 -11.45 2.62 -11.94
CA ARG A 13 -10.43 3.17 -11.05
C ARG A 13 -11.08 3.64 -9.76
N LYS A 14 -10.62 3.10 -8.63
CA LYS A 14 -11.12 3.47 -7.29
C LYS A 14 -10.07 4.27 -6.53
N GLN A 15 -10.52 5.21 -5.70
CA GLN A 15 -9.62 5.94 -4.82
C GLN A 15 -9.08 5.03 -3.70
N PRO A 16 -7.84 5.26 -3.24
CA PRO A 16 -7.32 4.55 -2.08
C PRO A 16 -8.21 4.73 -0.85
N THR A 17 -8.43 3.66 -0.10
CA THR A 17 -9.27 3.65 1.10
C THR A 17 -8.46 3.21 2.31
N PHE A 18 -8.52 4.02 3.37
CA PHE A 18 -7.87 3.74 4.64
C PHE A 18 -8.88 3.22 5.66
N PHE A 19 -8.49 2.19 6.41
CA PHE A 19 -9.25 1.68 7.55
C PHE A 19 -8.31 0.98 8.54
N VAL A 20 -8.80 0.76 9.76
CA VAL A 20 -8.07 0.03 10.80
C VAL A 20 -8.80 -1.26 11.12
N VAL A 21 -8.05 -2.35 11.23
CA VAL A 21 -8.52 -3.64 11.76
C VAL A 21 -7.79 -3.91 13.06
N VAL A 22 -8.48 -4.46 14.06
CA VAL A 22 -7.85 -4.87 15.32
C VAL A 22 -7.77 -6.39 15.35
N LEU A 23 -6.56 -6.91 15.56
CA LEU A 23 -6.32 -8.32 15.85
C LEU A 23 -6.02 -8.45 17.34
N THR A 24 -6.54 -9.48 17.97
CA THR A 24 -6.27 -9.81 19.37
C THR A 24 -5.43 -11.07 19.41
N ASP A 25 -4.31 -11.05 20.12
CA ASP A 25 -3.45 -12.22 20.27
C ASP A 25 -3.89 -13.14 21.44
N ILE A 26 -3.11 -14.20 21.68
CA ILE A 26 -3.39 -15.19 22.73
C ILE A 26 -3.29 -14.61 24.14
N ASP A 27 -2.52 -13.54 24.33
CA ASP A 27 -2.35 -12.84 25.60
C ASP A 27 -3.43 -11.75 25.79
N SER A 28 -4.41 -11.68 24.90
CA SER A 28 -5.46 -10.65 24.85
C SER A 28 -4.96 -9.25 24.52
N GLU A 29 -3.75 -9.12 24.00
CA GLU A 29 -3.19 -7.85 23.57
C GLU A 29 -3.70 -7.45 22.18
N ARG A 30 -3.86 -6.14 21.97
CA ARG A 30 -4.40 -5.57 20.72
C ARG A 30 -3.29 -5.20 19.75
N HIS A 31 -3.43 -5.67 18.52
CA HIS A 31 -2.59 -5.31 17.37
C HIS A 31 -3.45 -4.54 16.37
N TYR A 32 -3.10 -3.27 16.16
CA TYR A 32 -3.77 -2.36 15.25
C TYR A 32 -3.15 -2.48 13.87
N CYS A 33 -3.93 -2.95 12.90
CA CYS A 33 -3.58 -3.08 11.49
C CYS A 33 -4.13 -1.88 10.72
N SER A 34 -3.30 -0.86 10.53
CA SER A 34 -3.60 0.26 9.64
C SER A 34 -3.47 -0.21 8.20
N CYS A 35 -4.57 -0.20 7.45
CA CYS A 35 -4.62 -0.71 6.08
C CYS A 35 -4.88 0.44 5.11
N LEU A 36 -4.05 0.56 4.09
CA LEU A 36 -4.31 1.40 2.92
C LEU A 36 -4.52 0.50 1.71
N THR A 37 -5.76 0.42 1.23
CA THR A 37 -6.13 -0.37 0.05
C THR A 37 -6.24 0.53 -1.17
N PHE A 38 -5.81 0.02 -2.32
CA PHE A 38 -5.86 0.75 -3.59
C PHE A 38 -5.95 -0.24 -4.74
N TYR A 39 -6.12 0.27 -5.95
CA TYR A 39 -6.25 -0.52 -7.16
C TYR A 39 -5.15 -0.10 -8.13
N GLU A 40 -4.37 -1.07 -8.59
CA GLU A 40 -3.28 -0.85 -9.53
C GLU A 40 -3.67 -1.39 -10.91
N ALA A 41 -3.29 -0.67 -11.94
CA ALA A 41 -3.55 -1.06 -13.32
C ALA A 41 -2.79 -2.35 -13.66
N GLU A 42 -3.50 -3.39 -14.12
CA GLU A 42 -2.85 -4.53 -14.77
C GLU A 42 -2.90 -4.36 -16.28
N ILE A 43 -1.73 -4.46 -16.90
CA ILE A 43 -1.58 -4.49 -18.35
C ILE A 43 -1.68 -5.96 -18.75
N ASN A 44 -2.66 -6.31 -19.57
CA ASN A 44 -2.83 -7.69 -20.04
C ASN A 44 -1.73 -8.01 -21.08
N LEU A 45 -0.59 -8.54 -20.63
CA LEU A 45 0.52 -8.93 -21.51
C LEU A 45 0.28 -10.25 -22.28
N GLN A 46 -0.92 -10.87 -22.21
CA GLN A 46 -1.18 -12.13 -22.92
C GLN A 46 -1.21 -12.02 -24.47
N GLY A 47 -0.94 -10.84 -25.03
CA GLY A 47 -0.76 -10.64 -26.47
C GLY A 47 0.67 -10.77 -27.00
N THR A 48 1.71 -10.78 -26.16
CA THR A 48 3.11 -10.75 -26.63
C THR A 48 3.70 -12.16 -26.73
N LYS A 49 3.14 -12.99 -27.60
CA LYS A 49 3.92 -14.08 -28.21
C LYS A 49 4.70 -13.48 -29.39
N GLU A 50 6.02 -13.56 -29.28
CA GLU A 50 6.95 -13.63 -30.41
C GLU A 50 6.99 -12.41 -31.36
N ILE A 51 7.70 -11.33 -30.99
CA ILE A 51 8.44 -10.54 -31.98
C ILE A 51 9.78 -10.13 -31.35
N GLU A 52 10.81 -10.93 -31.63
CA GLU A 52 12.19 -10.45 -31.63
C GLU A 52 12.33 -9.41 -32.74
N GLY A 53 12.82 -8.22 -32.40
CA GLY A 53 13.33 -7.28 -33.39
C GLY A 53 12.47 -6.04 -33.62
N GLU A 54 13.20 -4.92 -33.61
CA GLU A 54 12.88 -3.61 -34.19
C GLU A 54 12.10 -2.61 -33.32
N GLU A 55 12.77 -1.48 -33.16
CA GLU A 55 12.29 -0.22 -32.63
C GLU A 55 11.10 0.30 -33.46
N GLU A 56 10.24 1.08 -32.80
CA GLU A 56 9.22 1.99 -33.37
C GLU A 56 7.74 1.60 -33.18
N SER A 57 7.05 2.51 -32.47
CA SER A 57 5.61 2.74 -32.39
C SER A 57 4.83 2.10 -31.23
N GLY A 58 4.24 3.01 -30.44
CA GLY A 58 2.78 3.00 -30.34
C GLY A 58 2.19 2.41 -29.07
N LEU A 59 1.80 3.31 -28.17
CA LEU A 59 0.70 3.14 -27.19
C LEU A 59 0.75 1.85 -26.36
N ILE A 60 1.29 1.97 -25.15
CA ILE A 60 1.00 1.02 -24.06
C ILE A 60 -0.54 0.85 -24.03
N PRO A 61 -1.07 -0.36 -24.22
CA PRO A 61 -2.52 -0.56 -24.22
C PRO A 61 -3.09 -0.05 -22.90
N PRO A 62 -4.21 0.71 -22.91
CA PRO A 62 -4.82 1.18 -21.69
C PRO A 62 -5.16 -0.03 -20.83
N ALA A 63 -4.84 0.05 -19.53
CA ALA A 63 -5.15 -1.02 -18.60
C ALA A 63 -6.66 -1.31 -18.61
N GLU A 64 -7.02 -2.54 -18.94
CA GLU A 64 -8.43 -2.96 -19.05
C GLU A 64 -9.04 -3.29 -17.68
N VAL A 65 -8.19 -3.61 -16.71
CA VAL A 65 -8.58 -4.04 -15.36
C VAL A 65 -7.60 -3.53 -14.31
N PHE A 66 -8.11 -3.33 -13.10
CA PHE A 66 -7.33 -2.94 -11.95
C PHE A 66 -7.37 -4.03 -10.89
N ALA A 67 -6.19 -4.46 -10.45
CA ALA A 67 -6.05 -5.42 -9.37
C ALA A 67 -6.02 -4.72 -8.01
N PRO A 68 -6.76 -5.22 -7.00
CA PRO A 68 -6.68 -4.68 -5.65
C PRO A 68 -5.32 -4.99 -5.03
N LYS A 69 -4.74 -3.99 -4.34
CA LYS A 69 -3.52 -4.09 -3.53
C LYS A 69 -3.76 -3.45 -2.15
N SER A 70 -2.87 -3.77 -1.21
CA SER A 70 -2.95 -3.25 0.16
C SER A 70 -1.56 -3.06 0.75
N LEU A 71 -1.33 -1.89 1.36
CA LEU A 71 -0.22 -1.65 2.29
C LEU A 71 -0.76 -1.75 3.71
N VAL A 72 -0.08 -2.50 4.57
CA VAL A 72 -0.53 -2.71 5.95
C VAL A 72 0.61 -2.48 6.92
N LEU A 73 0.35 -1.64 7.92
CA LEU A 73 1.23 -1.43 9.08
C LEU A 73 0.55 -2.04 10.30
N VAL A 74 1.23 -2.99 10.94
CA VAL A 74 0.77 -3.63 12.18
C VAL A 74 1.57 -3.08 13.34
N SER A 75 0.88 -2.57 14.36
CA SER A 75 1.51 -2.01 15.55
C SER A 75 0.67 -2.27 16.79
N ARG A 76 1.31 -2.31 17.96
CA ARG A 76 0.63 -2.30 19.27
C ARG A 76 0.16 -0.90 19.67
N LEU A 77 0.63 0.14 18.98
CA LEU A 77 0.27 1.53 19.24
C LEU A 77 -1.02 1.88 18.49
N ASP A 78 -1.90 2.64 19.15
CA ASP A 78 -3.18 3.10 18.57
C ASP A 78 -3.04 4.52 18.00
N TYR A 79 -2.22 4.67 16.95
CA TYR A 79 -1.96 5.95 16.28
C TYR A 79 -2.44 5.96 14.82
N PRO A 80 -3.76 5.84 14.59
CA PRO A 80 -4.32 5.65 13.25
C PRO A 80 -3.97 6.80 12.29
N GLU A 81 -3.98 8.05 12.75
CA GLU A 81 -3.67 9.20 11.91
C GLU A 81 -2.17 9.27 11.52
N ILE A 82 -1.28 8.91 12.44
CA ILE A 82 0.16 8.84 12.16
C ILE A 82 0.42 7.73 11.14
N PHE A 83 -0.13 6.54 11.36
CA PHE A 83 0.06 5.43 10.44
C PHE A 83 -0.62 5.65 9.09
N ARG A 84 -1.75 6.36 9.05
CA ARG A 84 -2.36 6.83 7.80
C ARG A 84 -1.40 7.72 7.02
N ALA A 85 -0.74 8.68 7.68
CA ALA A 85 0.25 9.54 7.04
C ALA A 85 1.47 8.75 6.53
N CYS A 86 2.00 7.82 7.34
CA CYS A 86 3.12 6.96 6.94
C CYS A 86 2.77 6.10 5.72
N LEU A 87 1.62 5.42 5.75
CA LEU A 87 1.15 4.60 4.62
C LEU A 87 0.86 5.45 3.38
N GLY A 88 0.34 6.66 3.56
CA GLY A 88 0.14 7.63 2.47
C GLY A 88 1.45 8.01 1.80
N LEU A 89 2.50 8.28 2.59
CA LEU A 89 3.83 8.59 2.06
C LEU A 89 4.46 7.41 1.30
N ILE A 90 4.36 6.19 1.86
CA ILE A 90 4.81 4.97 1.18
C ILE A 90 4.06 4.78 -0.14
N TYR A 91 2.74 4.97 -0.13
CA TYR A 91 1.90 4.87 -1.33
C TYR A 91 2.28 5.89 -2.40
N THR A 92 2.52 7.15 -2.02
CA THR A 92 2.97 8.20 -2.96
C THR A 92 4.30 7.84 -3.60
N VAL A 93 5.31 7.44 -2.80
CA VAL A 93 6.61 7.03 -3.34
C VAL A 93 6.45 5.83 -4.30
N TYR A 94 5.61 4.86 -3.93
CA TYR A 94 5.34 3.66 -4.72
C TYR A 94 4.64 3.97 -6.05
N VAL A 95 3.54 4.74 -6.05
CA VAL A 95 2.75 5.01 -7.26
C VAL A 95 3.42 6.02 -8.18
N ASP A 96 4.02 7.06 -7.63
CA ASP A 96 4.67 8.11 -8.43
C ASP A 96 6.11 7.73 -8.84
N SER A 97 6.59 6.55 -8.44
CA SER A 97 7.94 6.05 -8.73
C SER A 97 9.02 7.09 -8.40
N LEU A 98 8.88 7.75 -7.24
CA LEU A 98 9.81 8.80 -6.82
C LEU A 98 11.21 8.20 -6.62
N ASN A 99 12.25 9.01 -6.84
CA ASN A 99 13.65 8.58 -6.73
C ASN A 99 14.14 8.45 -5.27
N VAL A 100 13.30 7.91 -4.39
CA VAL A 100 13.55 7.66 -2.98
C VAL A 100 13.39 6.16 -2.73
N SER A 101 14.36 5.54 -2.05
CA SER A 101 14.28 4.13 -1.68
C SER A 101 13.13 3.89 -0.70
N LEU A 102 12.18 3.05 -1.10
CA LEU A 102 11.09 2.59 -0.23
C LEU A 102 11.63 1.88 1.01
N GLU A 103 12.73 1.13 0.86
CA GLU A 103 13.42 0.45 1.95
C GLU A 103 13.91 1.43 3.00
N THR A 104 14.47 2.57 2.57
CA THR A 104 14.94 3.63 3.46
C THR A 104 13.77 4.28 4.22
N LEU A 105 12.66 4.52 3.52
CA LEU A 105 11.45 5.07 4.14
C LEU A 105 10.87 4.13 5.21
N ILE A 106 10.79 2.83 4.90
CA ILE A 106 10.34 1.79 5.83
C ILE A 106 11.32 1.68 7.02
N ALA A 107 12.63 1.68 6.76
CA ALA A 107 13.65 1.61 7.81
C ALA A 107 13.56 2.81 8.78
N ASN A 108 13.34 4.01 8.26
CA ASN A 108 13.16 5.22 9.08
C ASN A 108 11.92 5.14 9.96
N LEU A 109 10.82 4.56 9.45
CA LEU A 109 9.60 4.35 10.22
C LEU A 109 9.83 3.36 11.37
N CYS A 110 10.52 2.24 11.10
CA CYS A 110 10.85 1.23 12.11
C CYS A 110 11.87 1.74 13.14
N SER A 111 12.73 2.68 12.75
CA SER A 111 13.74 3.28 13.62
C SER A 111 13.20 4.48 14.40
N CYS A 112 11.95 4.89 14.15
CA CYS A 112 11.32 5.99 14.86
C CYS A 112 11.12 5.60 16.32
N LEU A 113 11.91 6.20 17.20
CA LEU A 113 11.67 6.16 18.64
C LEU A 113 10.46 7.03 18.93
N VAL A 114 9.33 6.40 19.25
CA VAL A 114 8.17 7.12 19.77
C VAL A 114 8.58 7.67 21.14
N PRO A 115 8.69 8.99 21.32
CA PRO A 115 8.97 9.56 22.63
C PRO A 115 7.84 9.12 23.56
N ALA A 116 8.17 8.70 24.79
CA ALA A 116 7.14 8.51 25.79
C ALA A 116 6.33 9.81 25.86
N SER A 117 5.01 9.72 25.65
CA SER A 117 4.11 10.86 25.81
C SER A 117 4.44 11.53 27.13
N GLY A 118 4.87 12.81 27.07
CA GLY A 118 5.48 13.52 28.19
C GLY A 118 4.72 13.27 29.48
N GLY A 119 5.38 12.59 30.42
CA GLY A 119 4.90 12.49 31.79
C GLY A 119 4.71 13.91 32.33
N SER A 120 3.58 14.13 32.98
CA SER A 120 3.23 15.39 33.65
C SER A 120 4.39 15.94 34.49
N GLN A 121 4.54 17.27 34.46
CA GLN A 121 5.37 18.06 35.37
C GLN A 121 5.12 17.72 36.84
#